data_AF-A0A843EHD7-F1
#
_entry.id   AF-A0A843EHD7-F1
#
_cell.length_a   1.000
_cell.length_b   1.000
_cell.length_c   1.000
_cell.angle_alpha   90.00
_cell.angle_beta   90.00
_cell.angle_gamma   90.00
#
_symmetry.space_group_name_H-M   'P 1'
#
loop_
_entity.id
_entity.type
_entity.pdbx_description
1 polymer ?
#
loop_
_entity_poly.entity_id
_entity_poly.type
_entity_poly.pdbx_seq_one_letter_code
_entity_poly.pdbx_strand_id
1 'polypeptide(L)'
;MDKKTLIVVIVAAVIIVGAIAFVMWPKGGDGPKTDRDYIELGLTNNFFPDHTCCVIAANYEFAQESPEVLEKFLAGYHDGVLHVLDALEHPSSFKYINLVNFAKEKVPGLTEQEIKDALANIAYLYADDYDGDLDVLETDMVDLLAGLKEVNALTKDVTNPAAFAGYYVDDTYLKEAIGHKSSLVSNDNVTVKVAVITGDIHQIAVHVADKEGYFKAYGIEVEFAQATNGGGIATSLLNGDCTIGLMGAPPATINMVNNGYIDSTGIKDAGKAYNLVARVNSEGSGLYSDQGVLDNVNSAVPMRNGVPFYEEKDGVFTVSTANAKAWGGLIMGTPGTTSIQHIQLLTLAKELGLKTAMYTIGEALKSDTLYYVTNLSNFQLIITDVSINGGIIWEPQFQRVIQES
;
A
#
# COMPACT_ATOMS: atom_id res chain seq x y z
N MET A 1 44.49 39.86 -9.28
CA MET A 1 43.19 40.53 -9.48
C MET A 1 42.22 39.46 -9.94
N ASP A 2 41.48 38.77 -9.10
CA ASP A 2 40.52 39.14 -8.03
C ASP A 2 39.09 39.43 -8.52
N LYS A 3 38.19 38.57 -8.02
CA LYS A 3 36.77 38.67 -7.63
C LYS A 3 35.74 39.56 -8.35
N LYS A 4 34.53 38.98 -8.37
CA LYS A 4 33.18 39.57 -8.38
C LYS A 4 32.61 39.97 -9.74
N THR A 5 31.55 39.24 -10.11
CA THR A 5 30.20 39.76 -10.45
C THR A 5 29.61 38.88 -11.56
N LEU A 6 28.89 37.81 -11.20
CA LEU A 6 27.92 37.21 -12.13
C LEU A 6 26.53 37.57 -11.61
N ILE A 7 25.96 38.58 -12.26
CA ILE A 7 24.63 39.10 -12.06
C ILE A 7 23.60 38.06 -12.52
N VAL A 8 22.64 37.82 -11.63
CA VAL A 8 21.35 37.18 -11.89
C VAL A 8 20.65 37.89 -13.06
N VAL A 9 20.31 37.14 -14.10
CA VAL A 9 19.26 37.55 -15.04
C VAL A 9 18.25 36.42 -15.13
N ILE A 10 17.15 36.62 -14.40
CA ILE A 10 15.88 35.93 -14.63
C ILE A 10 15.33 36.50 -15.95
N VAL A 11 15.17 35.67 -16.98
CA VAL A 11 14.22 35.93 -18.06
C VAL A 11 13.29 34.73 -18.15
N ALA A 12 12.05 34.96 -17.72
CA ALA A 12 10.92 34.12 -18.07
C ALA A 12 10.65 34.24 -19.58
N ALA A 13 10.60 33.11 -20.27
CA ALA A 13 9.93 32.98 -21.55
C ALA A 13 9.35 31.57 -21.66
N VAL A 14 8.05 31.47 -21.41
CA VAL A 14 7.20 30.31 -21.70
C VAL A 14 7.02 30.23 -23.22
N ILE A 15 7.50 29.16 -23.86
CA ILE A 15 6.93 28.64 -25.11
C ILE A 15 6.88 27.11 -25.03
N ILE A 16 5.65 26.63 -25.19
CA ILE A 16 5.16 25.26 -25.31
C ILE A 16 5.69 24.64 -26.61
N VAL A 17 6.46 23.55 -26.54
CA VAL A 17 6.40 22.36 -27.42
C VAL A 17 7.08 21.19 -26.68
N GLY A 18 6.44 20.02 -26.66
CA GLY A 18 6.93 18.83 -25.97
C GLY A 18 8.35 18.40 -26.37
N ALA A 19 9.19 18.26 -25.36
CA ALA A 19 10.37 17.42 -25.37
C ALA A 19 10.52 16.86 -23.96
N ILE A 20 10.31 15.55 -23.82
CA ILE A 20 10.66 14.79 -22.62
C ILE A 20 12.18 14.93 -22.47
N ALA A 21 12.63 15.75 -21.54
CA ALA A 21 14.02 15.80 -21.16
C ALA A 21 14.34 14.50 -20.43
N PHE A 22 14.92 13.56 -21.17
CA PHE A 22 15.54 12.35 -20.63
C PHE A 22 16.78 12.80 -19.83
N VAL A 23 16.60 13.02 -18.53
CA VAL A 23 17.73 13.19 -17.61
C VAL A 23 18.36 11.80 -17.47
N MET A 24 19.52 11.62 -18.11
CA MET A 24 20.35 10.44 -17.90
C MET A 24 20.77 10.41 -16.43
N TRP A 25 20.21 9.45 -15.68
CA TRP A 25 20.62 9.14 -14.32
C TRP A 25 22.02 8.49 -14.36
N PRO A 26 23.02 8.98 -13.61
CA PRO A 26 24.27 8.26 -13.48
C PRO A 26 23.99 6.97 -12.71
N LYS A 27 24.35 5.82 -13.31
CA LYS A 27 24.40 4.55 -12.59
C LYS A 27 25.36 4.69 -11.40
N GLY A 28 24.80 4.57 -10.19
CA GLY A 28 25.55 4.41 -8.94
C GLY A 28 26.30 5.68 -8.52
N GLY A 29 25.83 6.33 -7.46
CA GLY A 29 26.55 7.42 -6.80
C GLY A 29 25.61 8.26 -5.97
N ASP A 30 25.73 8.09 -4.65
CA ASP A 30 25.39 9.00 -3.55
C ASP A 30 24.61 10.26 -3.99
N GLY A 31 23.28 10.13 -4.01
CA GLY A 31 22.41 11.30 -4.00
C GLY A 31 22.75 12.18 -2.79
N PRO A 32 22.43 13.49 -2.82
CA PRO A 32 22.71 14.36 -1.68
C PRO A 32 21.99 13.79 -0.45
N LYS A 33 22.76 13.20 0.48
CA LYS A 33 22.27 12.84 1.80
C LYS A 33 21.86 14.12 2.48
N THR A 34 20.59 14.25 2.83
CA THR A 34 20.21 15.19 3.88
C THR A 34 20.79 14.61 5.17
N ASP A 35 21.39 15.41 6.05
CA ASP A 35 21.88 14.98 7.38
C ASP A 35 20.71 14.60 8.33
N ARG A 36 19.67 13.94 7.82
CA ARG A 36 18.44 13.59 8.53
C ARG A 36 18.42 12.10 8.77
N ASP A 37 18.64 11.72 10.02
CA ASP A 37 18.47 10.35 10.48
C ASP A 37 16.98 10.14 10.80
N TYR A 38 16.30 9.24 10.09
CA TYR A 38 14.92 8.87 10.38
C TYR A 38 14.88 7.68 11.32
N ILE A 39 14.06 7.78 12.36
CA ILE A 39 13.78 6.67 13.28
C ILE A 39 12.37 6.13 13.06
N GLU A 40 12.20 4.86 13.39
CA GLU A 40 10.89 4.23 13.47
C GLU A 40 10.07 4.83 14.62
N LEU A 41 8.82 5.20 14.33
CA LEU A 41 7.81 5.43 15.36
C LEU A 41 7.04 4.13 15.67
N GLY A 42 6.78 3.32 14.66
CA GLY A 42 6.16 2.00 14.79
C GLY A 42 5.61 1.49 13.48
N LEU A 43 5.35 0.19 13.41
CA LEU A 43 4.62 -0.40 12.28
C LEU A 43 3.14 -0.06 12.36
N THR A 44 2.47 -0.06 11.20
CA THR A 44 1.02 0.13 11.15
C THR A 44 0.28 -0.91 11.97
N ASN A 45 0.82 -2.14 12.10
CA ASN A 45 0.23 -3.21 12.91
C ASN A 45 0.16 -2.86 14.40
N ASN A 46 1.08 -2.02 14.88
CA ASN A 46 1.05 -1.59 16.25
C ASN A 46 -0.13 -0.64 16.49
N PHE A 47 -0.45 0.24 15.53
CA PHE A 47 -1.53 1.22 15.63
C PHE A 47 -2.90 0.69 15.16
N PHE A 48 -2.90 -0.20 14.18
CA PHE A 48 -4.06 -0.73 13.45
C PHE A 48 -3.88 -2.24 13.29
N PRO A 49 -3.97 -3.01 14.38
CA PRO A 49 -3.73 -4.45 14.33
C PRO A 49 -4.70 -5.14 13.39
N ASP A 50 -4.17 -6.07 12.59
CA ASP A 50 -4.89 -6.95 11.68
C ASP A 50 -5.64 -6.25 10.53
N HIS A 51 -5.31 -4.99 10.23
CA HIS A 51 -6.00 -4.24 9.18
C HIS A 51 -5.76 -4.83 7.78
N THR A 52 -6.81 -4.86 6.95
CA THR A 52 -6.66 -5.19 5.53
C THR A 52 -5.80 -4.14 4.82
N CYS A 53 -4.64 -4.57 4.28
CA CYS A 53 -3.78 -3.72 3.47
C CYS A 53 -4.14 -3.84 1.98
N CYS A 54 -3.82 -4.98 1.35
CA CYS A 54 -4.06 -5.22 -0.07
C CYS A 54 -5.05 -6.37 -0.32
N VAL A 55 -5.76 -6.26 -1.45
CA VAL A 55 -6.83 -7.15 -1.88
C VAL A 55 -6.70 -7.48 -3.37
N ILE A 56 -7.31 -8.59 -3.79
CA ILE A 56 -7.49 -8.94 -5.19
C ILE A 56 -8.87 -8.48 -5.62
N ALA A 57 -8.92 -7.59 -6.61
CA ALA A 57 -10.15 -7.17 -7.26
C ALA A 57 -10.28 -7.85 -8.62
N ALA A 58 -11.46 -8.39 -8.93
CA ALA A 58 -11.79 -8.96 -10.24
C ALA A 58 -12.94 -8.18 -10.86
N ASN A 59 -12.81 -7.82 -12.15
CA ASN A 59 -13.90 -7.20 -12.91
C ASN A 59 -15.16 -8.07 -12.80
N TYR A 60 -16.29 -7.43 -12.48
CA TYR A 60 -17.54 -8.13 -12.17
C TYR A 60 -18.04 -8.95 -13.36
N GLU A 61 -18.11 -8.35 -14.55
CA GLU A 61 -18.57 -9.03 -15.77
C GLU A 61 -17.67 -10.24 -16.10
N PHE A 62 -16.34 -10.07 -16.03
CA PHE A 62 -15.40 -11.18 -16.21
C PHE A 62 -15.63 -12.32 -15.21
N ALA A 63 -15.80 -12.00 -13.91
CA ALA A 63 -16.01 -13.01 -12.88
C ALA A 63 -17.29 -13.83 -13.13
N GLN A 64 -18.37 -13.17 -13.60
CA GLN A 64 -19.63 -13.83 -13.93
C GLN A 64 -19.58 -14.63 -15.24
N GLU A 65 -18.89 -14.13 -16.27
CA GLU A 65 -18.82 -14.76 -17.59
C GLU A 65 -17.78 -15.89 -17.65
N SER A 66 -16.74 -15.82 -16.83
CA SER A 66 -15.61 -16.75 -16.80
C SER A 66 -15.23 -17.20 -15.38
N PRO A 67 -16.19 -17.72 -14.58
CA PRO A 67 -15.96 -18.07 -13.18
C PRO A 67 -14.83 -19.09 -13.01
N GLU A 68 -14.81 -20.14 -13.83
CA GLU A 68 -13.77 -21.18 -13.80
C GLU A 68 -12.35 -20.62 -14.07
N VAL A 69 -12.24 -19.59 -14.92
CA VAL A 69 -10.94 -18.95 -15.20
C VAL A 69 -10.46 -18.16 -13.98
N LEU A 70 -11.37 -17.47 -13.30
CA LEU A 70 -11.07 -16.77 -12.05
C LEU A 70 -10.70 -17.75 -10.93
N GLU A 71 -11.46 -18.84 -10.78
CA GLU A 71 -11.17 -19.91 -9.81
C GLU A 71 -9.79 -20.55 -10.05
N LYS A 72 -9.43 -20.84 -11.31
CA LYS A 72 -8.10 -21.33 -11.68
C LYS A 72 -6.99 -20.34 -11.34
N PHE A 73 -7.22 -19.04 -11.59
CA PHE A 73 -6.28 -18.00 -11.17
C PHE A 73 -6.13 -17.99 -9.65
N LEU A 74 -7.24 -17.98 -8.89
CA LEU A 74 -7.22 -17.95 -7.42
C LEU A 74 -6.58 -19.21 -6.82
N ALA A 75 -6.75 -20.38 -7.45
CA ALA A 75 -6.08 -21.62 -7.04
C ALA A 75 -4.55 -21.52 -7.18
N GLY A 76 -4.07 -20.97 -8.29
CA GLY A 76 -2.65 -20.71 -8.52
C GLY A 76 -2.09 -19.63 -7.58
N TYR A 77 -2.86 -18.58 -7.32
CA TYR A 77 -2.50 -17.54 -6.35
C TYR A 77 -2.38 -18.11 -4.93
N HIS A 78 -3.35 -18.93 -4.51
CA HIS A 78 -3.33 -19.63 -3.24
C HIS A 78 -2.07 -20.49 -3.06
N ASP A 79 -1.66 -21.25 -4.09
CA ASP A 79 -0.37 -21.98 -4.06
C ASP A 79 0.83 -21.06 -3.91
N GLY A 80 0.81 -19.89 -4.56
CA GLY A 80 1.84 -18.86 -4.40
C GLY A 80 1.93 -18.34 -2.97
N VAL A 81 0.80 -18.07 -2.33
CA VAL A 81 0.77 -17.62 -0.93
C VAL A 81 1.30 -18.71 0.00
N LEU A 82 0.85 -19.96 -0.13
CA LEU A 82 1.37 -21.07 0.66
C LEU A 82 2.88 -21.27 0.49
N HIS A 83 3.40 -21.06 -0.73
CA HIS A 83 4.83 -21.09 -0.97
C HIS A 83 5.56 -19.99 -0.20
N VAL A 84 5.06 -18.75 -0.23
CA VAL A 84 5.64 -17.63 0.53
C VAL A 84 5.60 -17.92 2.03
N LEU A 85 4.47 -18.38 2.57
CA LEU A 85 4.32 -18.71 3.98
C LEU A 85 5.31 -19.80 4.43
N ASP A 86 5.41 -20.90 3.68
CA ASP A 86 6.38 -21.97 3.98
C ASP A 86 7.83 -21.46 3.92
N ALA A 87 8.14 -20.56 3.00
CA ALA A 87 9.45 -19.94 2.92
C ALA A 87 9.75 -19.12 4.19
N LEU A 88 8.81 -18.28 4.64
CA LEU A 88 8.96 -17.42 5.81
C LEU A 88 9.06 -18.21 7.12
N GLU A 89 8.32 -19.32 7.24
CA GLU A 89 8.40 -20.23 8.40
C GLU A 89 9.76 -20.95 8.49
N HIS A 90 10.46 -21.09 7.36
CA HIS A 90 11.75 -21.78 7.27
C HIS A 90 12.88 -20.89 6.71
N PRO A 91 13.39 -19.90 7.47
CA PRO A 91 14.39 -18.93 6.98
C PRO A 91 15.75 -19.49 6.54
N SER A 92 16.02 -20.76 6.84
CA SER A 92 17.24 -21.47 6.38
C SER A 92 17.02 -22.32 5.12
N SER A 93 15.78 -22.38 4.60
CA SER A 93 15.44 -23.19 3.44
C SER A 93 15.92 -22.55 2.12
N PHE A 94 16.13 -23.38 1.10
CA PHE A 94 16.34 -22.88 -0.27
C PHE A 94 15.16 -22.04 -0.76
N LYS A 95 13.94 -22.34 -0.29
CA LYS A 95 12.74 -21.60 -0.64
C LYS A 95 12.80 -20.16 -0.13
N TYR A 96 13.20 -19.95 1.13
CA TYR A 96 13.42 -18.61 1.68
C TYR A 96 14.52 -17.84 0.94
N ILE A 97 15.65 -18.49 0.68
CA ILE A 97 16.76 -17.86 -0.07
C ILE A 97 16.28 -17.41 -1.46
N ASN A 98 15.50 -18.25 -2.15
CA ASN A 98 14.94 -17.90 -3.45
C ASN A 98 13.91 -16.77 -3.37
N LEU A 99 13.06 -16.76 -2.34
CA LEU A 99 12.09 -15.69 -2.08
C LEU A 99 12.80 -14.34 -1.89
N VAL A 100 13.82 -14.29 -1.02
CA VAL A 100 14.60 -13.07 -0.76
C VAL A 100 15.29 -12.58 -2.03
N ASN A 101 15.95 -13.47 -2.77
CA ASN A 101 16.59 -13.11 -4.03
C ASN A 101 15.58 -12.58 -5.05
N PHE A 102 14.41 -13.21 -5.14
CA PHE A 102 13.37 -12.78 -6.06
C PHE A 102 12.75 -11.43 -5.68
N ALA A 103 12.47 -11.19 -4.39
CA ALA A 103 12.01 -9.90 -3.91
C ALA A 103 13.04 -8.79 -4.22
N LYS A 104 14.34 -9.08 -4.04
CA LYS A 104 15.43 -8.17 -4.39
C LYS A 104 15.54 -7.89 -5.89
N GLU A 105 15.29 -8.88 -6.74
CA GLU A 105 15.20 -8.68 -8.20
C GLU A 105 14.04 -7.75 -8.59
N LYS A 106 12.92 -7.84 -7.86
CA LYS A 106 11.71 -7.02 -8.10
C LYS A 106 11.85 -5.59 -7.61
N VAL A 107 12.66 -5.35 -6.58
CA VAL A 107 12.90 -4.01 -6.02
C VAL A 107 14.40 -3.68 -6.05
N PRO A 108 14.93 -3.31 -7.22
CA PRO A 108 16.37 -3.12 -7.37
C PRO A 108 16.85 -1.93 -6.51
N GLY A 109 18.04 -2.11 -5.92
CA GLY A 109 18.70 -1.07 -5.14
C GLY A 109 18.47 -1.14 -3.63
N LEU A 110 17.79 -2.19 -3.13
CA LEU A 110 17.75 -2.54 -1.72
C LEU A 110 18.80 -3.61 -1.37
N THR A 111 19.28 -3.55 -0.14
CA THR A 111 20.12 -4.55 0.49
C THR A 111 19.33 -5.83 0.79
N GLU A 112 20.03 -6.92 1.02
CA GLU A 112 19.38 -8.17 1.42
C GLU A 112 18.72 -8.06 2.80
N GLN A 113 19.30 -7.26 3.71
CA GLN A 113 18.77 -7.09 5.06
C GLN A 113 17.45 -6.32 5.04
N GLU A 114 17.39 -5.20 4.32
CA GLU A 114 16.14 -4.44 4.13
C GLU A 114 15.02 -5.31 3.56
N ILE A 115 15.32 -6.19 2.59
CA ILE A 115 14.32 -7.10 2.02
C ILE A 115 13.85 -8.12 3.08
N LYS A 116 14.76 -8.69 3.88
CA LYS A 116 14.39 -9.65 4.92
C LYS A 116 13.53 -9.02 6.01
N ASP A 117 13.90 -7.84 6.46
CA ASP A 117 13.15 -7.10 7.48
C ASP A 117 11.77 -6.71 6.94
N ALA A 118 11.71 -6.25 5.69
CA ALA A 118 10.46 -5.91 5.03
C ALA A 118 9.53 -7.12 4.86
N LEU A 119 10.06 -8.28 4.45
CA LEU A 119 9.30 -9.54 4.37
C LEU A 119 8.78 -9.99 5.74
N ALA A 120 9.52 -9.74 6.82
CA ALA A 120 9.11 -10.09 8.18
C ALA A 120 7.97 -9.20 8.71
N ASN A 121 7.79 -8.01 8.16
CA ASN A 121 6.77 -7.05 8.57
C ASN A 121 5.45 -7.18 7.80
N ILE A 122 5.37 -8.09 6.83
CA ILE A 122 4.19 -8.32 5.99
C ILE A 122 3.54 -9.65 6.36
N ALA A 123 2.26 -9.63 6.68
CA ALA A 123 1.47 -10.83 6.90
C ALA A 123 0.74 -11.22 5.60
N TYR A 124 1.31 -12.14 4.83
CA TYR A 124 0.75 -12.60 3.55
C TYR A 124 -0.50 -13.46 3.74
N LEU A 125 -1.54 -13.19 2.95
CA LEU A 125 -2.84 -13.83 3.06
C LEU A 125 -3.41 -14.18 1.68
N TYR A 126 -4.32 -15.14 1.64
CA TYR A 126 -5.21 -15.36 0.49
C TYR A 126 -6.69 -15.22 0.87
N ALA A 127 -7.03 -15.58 2.11
CA ALA A 127 -8.37 -15.51 2.71
C ALA A 127 -8.24 -15.18 4.22
N ASP A 128 -9.37 -15.13 4.91
CA ASP A 128 -9.44 -15.00 6.37
C ASP A 128 -9.19 -16.33 7.08
N ASP A 129 -9.46 -17.45 6.41
CA ASP A 129 -9.25 -18.80 6.91
C ASP A 129 -8.75 -19.78 5.83
N TYR A 130 -8.62 -21.06 6.22
CA TYR A 130 -8.14 -22.10 5.31
C TYR A 130 -9.16 -22.53 4.26
N ASP A 131 -10.44 -22.28 4.49
CA ASP A 131 -11.55 -22.70 3.63
C ASP A 131 -11.87 -21.65 2.54
N GLY A 132 -11.23 -20.47 2.61
CA GLY A 132 -11.39 -19.41 1.62
C GLY A 132 -12.37 -18.31 2.01
N ASP A 133 -12.76 -18.27 3.29
CA ASP A 133 -13.72 -17.29 3.81
C ASP A 133 -13.18 -15.85 3.79
N LEU A 134 -14.08 -14.88 3.56
CA LEU A 134 -13.77 -13.44 3.54
C LEU A 134 -14.66 -12.62 4.49
N ASP A 135 -15.26 -13.22 5.52
CA ASP A 135 -16.14 -12.56 6.51
C ASP A 135 -15.44 -11.42 7.27
N VAL A 136 -14.16 -11.58 7.62
CA VAL A 136 -13.35 -10.53 8.24
C VAL A 136 -13.05 -9.44 7.22
N LEU A 137 -12.74 -9.77 5.97
CA LEU A 137 -12.61 -8.77 4.92
C LEU A 137 -13.91 -7.98 4.69
N GLU A 138 -15.08 -8.63 4.72
CA GLU A 138 -16.38 -7.95 4.65
C GLU A 138 -16.56 -6.96 5.81
N THR A 139 -16.21 -7.39 7.03
CA THR A 139 -16.22 -6.54 8.23
C THR A 139 -15.24 -5.37 8.10
N ASP A 140 -14.02 -5.62 7.64
CA ASP A 140 -13.00 -4.60 7.40
C ASP A 140 -13.47 -3.57 6.37
N MET A 141 -14.27 -3.96 5.37
CA MET A 141 -14.83 -3.01 4.39
C MET A 141 -15.85 -2.07 5.02
N VAL A 142 -16.62 -2.53 6.03
CA VAL A 142 -17.52 -1.66 6.79
C VAL A 142 -16.73 -0.63 7.59
N ASP A 143 -15.69 -1.05 8.29
CA ASP A 143 -14.84 -0.17 9.10
C ASP A 143 -14.04 0.79 8.23
N LEU A 144 -13.53 0.31 7.09
CA LEU A 144 -12.86 1.14 6.10
C LEU A 144 -13.80 2.22 5.55
N LEU A 145 -15.06 1.89 5.21
CA LEU A 145 -16.03 2.89 4.76
C LEU A 145 -16.27 3.98 5.81
N ALA A 146 -16.34 3.61 7.08
CA ALA A 146 -16.41 4.57 8.18
C ALA A 146 -15.19 5.48 8.19
N GLY A 147 -13.97 4.91 8.20
CA GLY A 147 -12.72 5.68 8.17
C GLY A 147 -12.61 6.62 6.96
N LEU A 148 -12.94 6.13 5.76
CA LEU A 148 -12.94 6.92 4.52
C LEU A 148 -13.93 8.10 4.58
N LYS A 149 -15.12 7.90 5.16
CA LYS A 149 -16.10 8.97 5.38
C LYS A 149 -15.57 10.00 6.37
N GLU A 150 -14.96 9.55 7.45
CA GLU A 150 -14.42 10.41 8.50
C GLU A 150 -13.30 11.33 8.02
N VAL A 151 -12.49 10.87 7.07
CA VAL A 151 -11.40 11.66 6.47
C VAL A 151 -11.80 12.37 5.16
N ASN A 152 -13.10 12.37 4.82
CA ASN A 152 -13.65 12.98 3.59
C ASN A 152 -13.05 12.43 2.28
N ALA A 153 -12.70 11.15 2.23
CA ALA A 153 -12.22 10.49 1.02
C ALA A 153 -13.36 10.08 0.06
N LEU A 154 -14.61 10.06 0.55
CA LEU A 154 -15.80 9.67 -0.21
C LEU A 154 -16.57 10.90 -0.71
N THR A 155 -16.94 10.90 -1.99
CA THR A 155 -17.81 11.91 -2.63
C THR A 155 -19.27 11.47 -2.71
N LYS A 156 -19.53 10.17 -2.50
CA LYS A 156 -20.87 9.58 -2.39
C LYS A 156 -21.03 8.93 -1.03
N ASP A 157 -22.24 8.97 -0.49
CA ASP A 157 -22.56 8.35 0.80
C ASP A 157 -22.96 6.88 0.61
N VAL A 158 -22.55 6.03 1.54
CA VAL A 158 -22.96 4.63 1.60
C VAL A 158 -23.90 4.49 2.80
N THR A 159 -25.21 4.42 2.53
CA THR A 159 -26.25 4.51 3.57
C THR A 159 -26.37 3.25 4.43
N ASN A 160 -25.99 2.09 3.87
CA ASN A 160 -25.87 0.83 4.59
C ASN A 160 -24.53 0.18 4.19
N PRO A 161 -23.44 0.44 4.96
CA PRO A 161 -22.12 -0.11 4.70
C PRO A 161 -22.07 -1.63 4.66
N ALA A 162 -22.78 -2.32 5.56
CA ALA A 162 -22.81 -3.78 5.58
C ALA A 162 -23.44 -4.35 4.30
N ALA A 163 -24.54 -3.77 3.84
CA ALA A 163 -25.14 -4.20 2.57
C ALA A 163 -24.21 -3.93 1.38
N PHE A 164 -23.48 -2.80 1.37
CA PHE A 164 -22.47 -2.56 0.34
C PHE A 164 -21.37 -3.62 0.39
N ALA A 165 -20.84 -3.92 1.58
CA ALA A 165 -19.75 -4.87 1.76
C ALA A 165 -20.14 -6.27 1.26
N GLY A 166 -21.34 -6.76 1.59
CA GLY A 166 -21.85 -8.05 1.11
C GLY A 166 -22.17 -8.12 -0.39
N TYR A 167 -22.20 -7.00 -1.12
CA TYR A 167 -22.22 -7.01 -2.60
C TYR A 167 -20.81 -6.85 -3.20
N TYR A 168 -19.87 -6.36 -2.42
CA TYR A 168 -18.56 -5.95 -2.88
C TYR A 168 -17.51 -7.04 -2.66
N VAL A 169 -17.56 -7.70 -1.50
CA VAL A 169 -16.75 -8.89 -1.18
C VAL A 169 -17.49 -10.12 -1.67
N ASP A 170 -16.79 -10.99 -2.41
CA ASP A 170 -17.34 -12.22 -2.97
C ASP A 170 -16.32 -13.35 -2.80
N ASP A 171 -16.50 -14.15 -1.76
CA ASP A 171 -15.63 -15.28 -1.42
C ASP A 171 -15.96 -16.56 -2.20
N THR A 172 -17.04 -16.57 -2.98
CA THR A 172 -17.54 -17.79 -3.62
C THR A 172 -16.49 -18.37 -4.57
N TYR A 173 -15.83 -17.53 -5.37
CA TYR A 173 -14.77 -17.95 -6.29
C TYR A 173 -13.56 -18.52 -5.56
N LEU A 174 -13.20 -17.98 -4.39
CA LEU A 174 -12.05 -18.45 -3.64
C LEU A 174 -12.35 -19.77 -2.92
N LYS A 175 -13.55 -19.88 -2.34
CA LYS A 175 -14.07 -21.13 -1.75
C LYS A 175 -14.11 -22.25 -2.79
N GLU A 176 -14.60 -21.98 -4.00
CA GLU A 176 -14.57 -22.95 -5.10
C GLU A 176 -13.13 -23.30 -5.52
N ALA A 177 -12.26 -22.29 -5.67
CA ALA A 177 -10.86 -22.49 -6.03
C ALA A 177 -10.10 -23.40 -5.04
N ILE A 178 -10.41 -23.30 -3.74
CA ILE A 178 -9.78 -24.09 -2.68
C ILE A 178 -10.47 -25.45 -2.52
N GLY A 179 -11.79 -25.48 -2.40
CA GLY A 179 -12.58 -26.68 -2.17
C GLY A 179 -12.52 -27.68 -3.33
N HIS A 180 -12.35 -27.19 -4.56
CA HIS A 180 -12.33 -27.99 -5.79
C HIS A 180 -11.01 -27.89 -6.56
N LYS A 181 -9.93 -27.46 -5.89
CA LYS A 181 -8.61 -27.23 -6.48
C LYS A 181 -8.11 -28.34 -7.41
N SER A 182 -8.26 -29.60 -7.00
CA SER A 182 -7.79 -30.75 -7.79
C SER A 182 -8.51 -30.94 -9.13
N SER A 183 -9.79 -30.53 -9.24
CA SER A 183 -10.54 -30.58 -10.49
C SER A 183 -10.26 -29.40 -11.42
N LEU A 184 -9.59 -28.35 -10.93
CA LEU A 184 -9.24 -27.15 -11.71
C LEU A 184 -7.91 -27.31 -12.46
N VAL A 185 -7.09 -28.31 -12.12
CA VAL A 185 -5.84 -28.61 -12.83
C VAL A 185 -6.14 -28.84 -14.30
N SER A 186 -5.46 -28.08 -15.17
CA SER A 186 -5.73 -28.10 -16.61
C SER A 186 -4.45 -27.92 -17.43
N ASN A 187 -4.49 -28.42 -18.66
CA ASN A 187 -3.46 -28.17 -19.67
C ASN A 187 -3.90 -27.10 -20.69
N ASP A 188 -4.99 -26.38 -20.40
CA ASP A 188 -5.39 -25.21 -21.17
C ASP A 188 -4.31 -24.12 -21.10
N ASN A 189 -4.45 -23.10 -21.94
CA ASN A 189 -3.58 -21.92 -21.87
C ASN A 189 -4.42 -20.66 -22.06
N VAL A 190 -5.14 -20.28 -21.01
CA VAL A 190 -5.97 -19.08 -20.98
C VAL A 190 -5.13 -17.93 -20.42
N THR A 191 -4.96 -16.87 -21.20
CA THR A 191 -4.24 -15.68 -20.76
C THR A 191 -5.15 -14.78 -19.92
N VAL A 192 -4.68 -14.41 -18.73
CA VAL A 192 -5.35 -13.47 -17.82
C VAL A 192 -4.45 -12.25 -17.63
N LYS A 193 -5.02 -11.06 -17.83
CA LYS A 193 -4.31 -9.78 -17.61
C LYS A 193 -4.47 -9.34 -16.17
N VAL A 194 -3.36 -9.28 -15.45
CA VAL A 194 -3.32 -9.01 -14.01
C VAL A 194 -2.53 -7.73 -13.76
N ALA A 195 -3.19 -6.71 -13.22
CA ALA A 195 -2.54 -5.47 -12.84
C ALA A 195 -1.89 -5.58 -11.45
N VAL A 196 -0.64 -5.15 -11.35
CA VAL A 196 0.18 -5.16 -10.11
C VAL A 196 0.94 -3.85 -9.92
N ILE A 197 1.29 -3.52 -8.68
CA ILE A 197 2.08 -2.34 -8.37
C ILE A 197 3.57 -2.66 -8.59
N THR A 198 4.25 -1.79 -9.34
CA THR A 198 5.66 -1.99 -9.67
C THR A 198 6.53 -1.98 -8.42
N GLY A 199 7.27 -3.07 -8.18
CA GLY A 199 8.22 -3.17 -7.07
C GLY A 199 7.56 -3.29 -5.69
N ASP A 200 6.28 -3.68 -5.64
CA ASP A 200 5.57 -3.89 -4.38
C ASP A 200 5.71 -5.34 -3.90
N ILE A 201 6.40 -5.54 -2.78
CA ILE A 201 6.62 -6.88 -2.22
C ILE A 201 5.41 -7.41 -1.45
N HIS A 202 4.38 -6.58 -1.18
CA HIS A 202 3.10 -7.05 -0.65
C HIS A 202 2.45 -8.02 -1.63
N GLN A 203 2.70 -7.83 -2.92
CA GLN A 203 2.16 -8.61 -4.01
C GLN A 203 3.10 -9.76 -4.43
N ILE A 204 4.17 -10.05 -3.68
CA ILE A 204 5.20 -11.00 -4.11
C ILE A 204 4.65 -12.40 -4.38
N ALA A 205 3.59 -12.82 -3.67
CA ALA A 205 2.96 -14.13 -3.84
C ALA A 205 2.42 -14.37 -5.26
N VAL A 206 1.85 -13.36 -5.92
CA VAL A 206 1.37 -13.49 -7.31
C VAL A 206 2.55 -13.72 -8.27
N HIS A 207 3.69 -13.11 -7.99
CA HIS A 207 4.89 -13.27 -8.80
C HIS A 207 5.61 -14.59 -8.53
N VAL A 208 5.55 -15.08 -7.28
CA VAL A 208 6.02 -16.43 -6.92
C VAL A 208 5.15 -17.48 -7.62
N ALA A 209 3.82 -17.30 -7.62
CA ALA A 209 2.91 -18.20 -8.32
C ALA A 209 3.21 -18.34 -9.82
N ASP A 210 3.52 -17.22 -10.48
CA ASP A 210 3.94 -17.23 -11.88
C ASP A 210 5.30 -17.92 -12.06
N LYS A 211 6.31 -17.54 -11.27
CA LYS A 211 7.69 -18.06 -11.39
C LYS A 211 7.79 -19.56 -11.11
N GLU A 212 7.04 -20.05 -10.12
CA GLU A 212 7.02 -21.47 -9.73
C GLU A 212 6.08 -22.30 -10.62
N GLY A 213 5.36 -21.66 -11.55
CA GLY A 213 4.47 -22.34 -12.50
C GLY A 213 3.14 -22.78 -11.90
N TYR A 214 2.73 -22.22 -10.77
CA TYR A 214 1.45 -22.56 -10.14
C TYR A 214 0.26 -22.15 -11.03
N PHE A 215 0.27 -20.96 -11.63
CA PHE A 215 -0.79 -20.60 -12.60
C PHE A 215 -0.84 -21.56 -13.78
N LYS A 216 0.33 -21.95 -14.31
CA LYS A 216 0.44 -22.87 -15.42
C LYS A 216 -0.12 -24.25 -15.09
N ALA A 217 -0.02 -24.71 -13.85
CA ALA A 217 -0.63 -25.98 -13.41
C ALA A 217 -2.17 -25.98 -13.52
N TYR A 218 -2.79 -24.80 -13.46
CA TYR A 218 -4.23 -24.60 -13.65
C TYR A 218 -4.59 -24.12 -15.06
N GLY A 219 -3.65 -24.15 -16.00
CA GLY A 219 -3.87 -23.71 -17.38
C GLY A 219 -4.02 -22.20 -17.57
N ILE A 220 -3.47 -21.41 -16.63
CA ILE A 220 -3.48 -19.94 -16.67
C ILE A 220 -2.09 -19.43 -17.06
N GLU A 221 -2.06 -18.52 -18.03
CA GLU A 221 -0.90 -17.69 -18.36
C GLU A 221 -1.17 -16.26 -17.88
N VAL A 222 -0.28 -15.71 -17.05
CA VAL A 222 -0.48 -14.36 -16.50
C VAL A 222 0.30 -13.32 -17.29
N GLU A 223 -0.41 -12.31 -17.80
CA GLU A 223 0.19 -11.12 -18.38
C GLU A 223 0.12 -9.98 -17.35
N PHE A 224 1.27 -9.62 -16.77
CA PHE A 224 1.33 -8.55 -15.78
C PHE A 224 1.28 -7.16 -16.41
N ALA A 225 0.25 -6.37 -16.06
CA ALA A 225 0.20 -4.95 -16.29
C ALA A 225 0.75 -4.19 -15.08
N GLN A 226 1.72 -3.30 -15.29
CA GLN A 226 2.40 -2.59 -14.21
C GLN A 226 1.75 -1.21 -13.98
N ALA A 227 1.40 -0.90 -12.73
CA ALA A 227 1.02 0.44 -12.31
C ALA A 227 1.95 0.99 -11.23
N THR A 228 1.93 2.31 -11.05
CA THR A 228 2.77 3.00 -10.06
C THR A 228 2.17 3.04 -8.65
N ASN A 229 0.86 2.81 -8.52
CA ASN A 229 0.13 2.80 -7.25
C ASN A 229 -1.26 2.14 -7.42
N GLY A 230 -1.98 1.93 -6.32
CA GLY A 230 -3.30 1.29 -6.32
C GLY A 230 -4.38 2.07 -7.09
N GLY A 231 -4.31 3.39 -7.17
CA GLY A 231 -5.25 4.17 -8.00
C GLY A 231 -5.08 3.89 -9.50
N GLY A 232 -3.83 3.64 -9.94
CA GLY A 232 -3.53 3.18 -11.29
C GLY A 232 -4.13 1.81 -11.59
N ILE A 233 -4.06 0.86 -10.64
CA ILE A 233 -4.67 -0.47 -10.76
C ILE A 233 -6.19 -0.36 -10.91
N ALA A 234 -6.85 0.43 -10.05
CA ALA A 234 -8.28 0.67 -10.16
C ALA A 234 -8.65 1.26 -11.53
N THR A 235 -7.86 2.22 -12.03
CA THR A 235 -8.07 2.80 -13.37
C THR A 235 -7.96 1.74 -14.48
N SER A 236 -6.97 0.85 -14.42
CA SER A 236 -6.80 -0.23 -15.39
C SER A 236 -7.98 -1.21 -15.39
N LEU A 237 -8.51 -1.57 -14.22
CA LEU A 237 -9.73 -2.39 -14.11
C LEU A 237 -10.96 -1.67 -14.69
N LEU A 238 -11.14 -0.40 -14.36
CA LEU A 238 -12.26 0.42 -14.84
C LEU A 238 -12.24 0.62 -16.36
N ASN A 239 -11.05 0.65 -16.97
CA ASN A 239 -10.87 0.78 -18.41
C ASN A 239 -10.98 -0.56 -19.16
N GLY A 240 -10.97 -1.69 -18.45
CA GLY A 240 -10.88 -3.02 -19.06
C GLY A 240 -9.48 -3.35 -19.61
N ASP A 241 -8.44 -2.63 -19.17
CA ASP A 241 -7.05 -2.91 -19.56
C ASP A 241 -6.55 -4.22 -18.94
N CYS A 242 -7.15 -4.61 -17.81
CA CYS A 242 -6.93 -5.86 -17.10
C CYS A 242 -8.26 -6.39 -16.54
N THR A 243 -8.32 -7.68 -16.21
CA THR A 243 -9.51 -8.31 -15.61
C THR A 243 -9.35 -8.54 -14.11
N ILE A 244 -8.11 -8.61 -13.63
CA ILE A 244 -7.76 -8.80 -12.21
C ILE A 244 -6.74 -7.74 -11.83
N GLY A 245 -6.82 -7.19 -10.61
CA GLY A 245 -5.87 -6.24 -10.08
C GLY A 245 -5.57 -6.44 -8.60
N LEU A 246 -4.30 -6.32 -8.22
CA LEU A 246 -3.85 -6.31 -6.82
C LEU A 246 -3.58 -4.87 -6.39
N MET A 247 -4.28 -4.40 -5.36
CA MET A 247 -4.13 -3.02 -4.87
C MET A 247 -4.55 -2.89 -3.40
N GLY A 248 -4.26 -1.74 -2.80
CA GLY A 248 -4.75 -1.41 -1.46
C GLY A 248 -6.29 -1.42 -1.39
N ALA A 249 -6.85 -1.81 -0.24
CA ALA A 249 -8.30 -1.77 -0.04
C ALA A 249 -8.88 -0.34 -0.19
N PRO A 250 -8.25 0.75 0.32
CA PRO A 250 -8.77 2.10 0.13
C PRO A 250 -8.92 2.54 -1.33
N PRO A 251 -7.90 2.48 -2.21
CA PRO A 251 -8.10 2.85 -3.61
C PRO A 251 -9.11 1.95 -4.33
N ALA A 252 -9.22 0.66 -3.95
CA ALA A 252 -10.25 -0.22 -4.49
C ALA A 252 -11.66 0.28 -4.11
N THR A 253 -11.90 0.52 -2.82
CA THR A 253 -13.22 0.92 -2.29
C THR A 253 -13.63 2.34 -2.71
N ILE A 254 -12.71 3.31 -2.64
CA ILE A 254 -12.96 4.71 -3.04
C ILE A 254 -13.48 4.76 -4.48
N ASN A 255 -12.90 4.00 -5.40
CA ASN A 255 -13.30 4.01 -6.80
C ASN A 255 -14.70 3.43 -7.03
N MET A 256 -15.07 2.34 -6.33
CA MET A 256 -16.42 1.77 -6.44
C MET A 256 -17.48 2.71 -5.88
N VAL A 257 -17.22 3.29 -4.72
CA VAL A 257 -18.16 4.20 -4.04
C VAL A 257 -18.29 5.52 -4.80
N ASN A 258 -17.19 6.21 -5.11
CA ASN A 258 -17.25 7.56 -5.67
C ASN A 258 -17.83 7.56 -7.10
N ASN A 259 -17.57 6.51 -7.88
CA ASN A 259 -18.22 6.36 -9.18
C ASN A 259 -19.66 5.82 -9.05
N GLY A 260 -20.03 5.21 -7.93
CA GLY A 260 -21.36 4.64 -7.66
C GLY A 260 -21.64 3.42 -8.52
N TYR A 261 -20.61 2.62 -8.79
CA TYR A 261 -20.75 1.34 -9.50
C TYR A 261 -21.28 0.23 -8.59
N ILE A 262 -21.14 0.41 -7.28
CA ILE A 262 -21.74 -0.42 -6.24
C ILE A 262 -22.32 0.51 -5.19
N ASP A 263 -23.52 0.20 -4.69
CA ASP A 263 -24.09 0.83 -3.51
C ASP A 263 -24.77 -0.21 -2.61
N SER A 264 -25.40 0.26 -1.54
CA SER A 264 -26.11 -0.58 -0.55
C SER A 264 -27.28 -1.41 -1.10
N THR A 265 -27.61 -1.27 -2.38
CA THR A 265 -28.67 -2.00 -3.08
C THR A 265 -28.14 -2.83 -4.25
N GLY A 266 -26.82 -3.00 -4.35
CA GLY A 266 -26.17 -3.92 -5.29
C GLY A 266 -25.29 -3.25 -6.34
N ILE A 267 -24.82 -4.08 -7.28
CA ILE A 267 -24.04 -3.67 -8.45
C ILE A 267 -24.91 -2.81 -9.37
N LYS A 268 -24.40 -1.64 -9.76
CA LYS A 268 -25.10 -0.65 -10.60
C LYS A 268 -24.62 -0.59 -12.03
N ASP A 269 -23.37 -0.97 -12.26
CA ASP A 269 -22.78 -1.04 -13.58
C ASP A 269 -21.85 -2.25 -13.65
N ALA A 270 -22.37 -3.37 -14.16
CA ALA A 270 -21.63 -4.63 -14.24
C ALA A 270 -20.35 -4.55 -15.09
N GLY A 271 -20.34 -3.70 -16.14
CA GLY A 271 -19.18 -3.52 -17.01
C GLY A 271 -18.10 -2.61 -16.42
N LYS A 272 -18.38 -1.98 -15.27
CA LYS A 272 -17.45 -1.06 -14.57
C LYS A 272 -17.17 -1.46 -13.12
N ALA A 273 -17.99 -2.29 -12.51
CA ALA A 273 -17.78 -2.79 -11.16
C ALA A 273 -16.68 -3.86 -11.11
N TYR A 274 -16.09 -4.01 -9.93
CA TYR A 274 -15.29 -5.16 -9.56
C TYR A 274 -15.63 -5.59 -8.13
N ASN A 275 -15.48 -6.88 -7.87
CA ASN A 275 -15.56 -7.45 -6.52
C ASN A 275 -14.18 -7.65 -5.92
N LEU A 276 -14.11 -7.65 -4.60
CA LEU A 276 -12.96 -8.18 -3.87
C LEU A 276 -13.15 -9.69 -3.71
N VAL A 277 -12.21 -10.47 -4.22
CA VAL A 277 -12.34 -11.93 -4.35
C VAL A 277 -11.26 -12.70 -3.58
N ALA A 278 -10.30 -12.01 -2.99
CA ALA A 278 -9.26 -12.57 -2.14
C ALA A 278 -8.51 -11.48 -1.37
N ARG A 279 -7.85 -11.88 -0.29
CA ARG A 279 -6.84 -11.06 0.39
C ARG A 279 -5.49 -11.17 -0.32
N VAL A 280 -4.65 -10.16 -0.10
CA VAL A 280 -3.23 -10.20 -0.49
C VAL A 280 -2.34 -10.25 0.74
N ASN A 281 -2.58 -9.36 1.68
CA ASN A 281 -1.85 -9.30 2.93
C ASN A 281 -2.58 -8.39 3.94
N SER A 282 -2.27 -8.58 5.22
CA SER A 282 -2.36 -7.53 6.23
C SER A 282 -0.96 -6.96 6.49
N GLU A 283 -0.92 -5.76 7.06
CA GLU A 283 0.33 -5.11 7.49
C GLU A 283 1.33 -4.76 6.38
N GLY A 284 2.57 -4.40 6.75
CA GLY A 284 3.62 -4.02 5.80
C GLY A 284 3.80 -2.52 5.58
N SER A 285 3.40 -1.67 6.53
CA SER A 285 3.70 -0.24 6.50
C SER A 285 4.27 0.23 7.83
N GLY A 286 4.96 1.37 7.82
CA GLY A 286 5.54 1.93 9.04
C GLY A 286 5.52 3.44 9.07
N LEU A 287 5.43 3.97 10.28
CA LEU A 287 5.55 5.39 10.60
C LEU A 287 6.98 5.69 11.03
N TYR A 288 7.51 6.80 10.55
CA TYR A 288 8.86 7.26 10.86
C TYR A 288 8.90 8.76 11.15
N SER A 289 9.91 9.20 11.89
CA SER A 289 10.15 10.61 12.20
C SER A 289 11.62 10.96 12.11
N ASP A 290 11.90 12.18 11.64
CA ASP A 290 13.22 12.77 11.66
C ASP A 290 13.68 12.92 13.11
N GLN A 291 14.83 12.33 13.44
CA GLN A 291 15.43 12.41 14.76
C GLN A 291 15.66 13.86 15.21
N GLY A 292 15.88 14.79 14.27
CA GLY A 292 16.09 16.20 14.54
C GLY A 292 14.90 16.92 15.18
N VAL A 293 13.68 16.34 15.14
CA VAL A 293 12.49 16.93 15.77
C VAL A 293 12.16 16.35 17.15
N LEU A 294 12.96 15.40 17.64
CA LEU A 294 12.69 14.65 18.86
C LEU A 294 13.42 15.24 20.07
N ASP A 295 12.76 15.21 21.23
CA ASP A 295 13.36 15.62 22.51
C ASP A 295 14.26 14.50 23.08
N ASN A 296 13.87 13.25 22.85
CA ASN A 296 14.57 12.07 23.34
C ASN A 296 14.28 10.85 22.44
N VAL A 297 15.35 10.24 21.94
CA VAL A 297 15.31 9.01 21.12
C VAL A 297 15.63 7.74 21.91
N ASN A 298 16.12 7.86 23.15
CA ASN A 298 16.48 6.72 23.99
C ASN A 298 15.36 6.29 24.94
N SER A 299 14.18 6.92 24.86
CA SER A 299 12.99 6.47 25.58
C SER A 299 12.35 5.28 24.87
N ALA A 300 11.67 4.41 25.63
CA ALA A 300 10.95 3.27 25.06
C ALA A 300 9.94 3.69 23.99
N VAL A 301 9.31 4.85 24.18
CA VAL A 301 8.49 5.54 23.17
C VAL A 301 9.16 6.88 22.83
N PRO A 302 9.42 7.21 21.56
CA PRO A 302 9.96 8.52 21.17
C PRO A 302 9.14 9.68 21.72
N MET A 303 9.81 10.77 22.09
CA MET A 303 9.16 11.96 22.67
C MET A 303 9.40 13.22 21.84
N ARG A 304 8.38 14.07 21.78
CA ARG A 304 8.45 15.42 21.20
C ARG A 304 7.54 16.37 21.97
N ASN A 305 8.00 17.59 22.18
CA ASN A 305 7.31 18.62 22.97
C ASN A 305 6.90 18.14 24.39
N GLY A 306 7.77 17.34 25.01
CA GLY A 306 7.62 16.85 26.38
C GLY A 306 6.56 15.76 26.58
N VAL A 307 6.00 15.20 25.50
CA VAL A 307 5.03 14.09 25.57
C VAL A 307 5.44 12.97 24.59
N PRO A 308 5.06 11.70 24.85
CA PRO A 308 5.32 10.60 23.93
C PRO A 308 4.39 10.65 22.71
N PHE A 309 4.85 10.09 21.58
CA PHE A 309 4.02 9.98 20.37
C PHE A 309 2.78 9.11 20.57
N TYR A 310 2.87 8.06 21.39
CA TYR A 310 1.79 7.13 21.68
C TYR A 310 1.94 6.54 23.09
N GLU A 311 0.95 5.78 23.51
CA GLU A 311 1.05 4.87 24.65
C GLU A 311 1.18 3.45 24.10
N GLU A 312 2.19 2.71 24.57
CA GLU A 312 2.38 1.30 24.24
C GLU A 312 1.83 0.42 25.37
N LYS A 313 1.03 -0.58 25.01
CA LYS A 313 0.62 -1.65 25.91
C LYS A 313 0.53 -2.98 25.15
N ASP A 314 1.28 -3.97 25.62
CA ASP A 314 1.27 -5.33 25.07
C ASP A 314 1.51 -5.38 23.54
N GLY A 315 2.38 -4.50 23.03
CA GLY A 315 2.71 -4.39 21.59
C GLY A 315 1.71 -3.59 20.75
N VAL A 316 0.62 -3.11 21.35
CA VAL A 316 -0.39 -2.24 20.72
C VAL A 316 -0.10 -0.79 21.09
N PHE A 317 -0.07 0.09 20.08
CA PHE A 317 0.21 1.51 20.20
C PHE A 317 -1.10 2.28 20.05
N THR A 318 -1.45 3.05 21.09
CA THR A 318 -2.66 3.87 21.09
C THR A 318 -2.31 5.35 21.18
N VAL A 319 -3.09 6.19 20.49
CA VAL A 319 -2.97 7.64 20.59
C VAL A 319 -4.21 8.24 21.24
N SER A 320 -4.01 9.37 21.91
CA SER A 320 -5.10 10.16 22.48
C SER A 320 -4.77 11.65 22.45
N THR A 321 -5.72 12.49 22.88
CA THR A 321 -5.48 13.93 23.01
C THR A 321 -4.30 14.27 23.95
N ALA A 322 -3.88 13.35 24.82
CA ALA A 322 -2.67 13.51 25.64
C ALA A 322 -1.38 13.53 24.80
N ASN A 323 -1.35 12.82 23.68
CA ASN A 323 -0.20 12.71 22.77
C ASN A 323 -0.17 13.85 21.73
N ALA A 324 -1.24 14.63 21.58
CA ALA A 324 -1.42 15.61 20.52
C ALA A 324 -0.24 16.58 20.33
N LYS A 325 0.45 16.96 21.42
CA LYS A 325 1.61 17.87 21.35
C LYS A 325 2.83 17.27 20.64
N ALA A 326 3.00 15.94 20.66
CA ALA A 326 4.07 15.29 19.90
C ALA A 326 3.82 15.39 18.38
N TRP A 327 2.55 15.38 17.96
CA TRP A 327 2.17 15.37 16.54
C TRP A 327 1.88 16.74 15.94
N GLY A 328 1.34 17.66 16.75
CA GLY A 328 0.98 19.00 16.31
C GLY A 328 2.14 19.76 15.67
N GLY A 329 1.88 20.35 14.51
CA GLY A 329 2.85 21.09 13.72
C GLY A 329 3.88 20.24 12.97
N LEU A 330 3.78 18.90 12.97
CA LEU A 330 4.60 18.05 12.10
C LEU A 330 4.09 18.11 10.65
N ILE A 331 5.01 18.00 9.70
CA ILE A 331 4.73 17.79 8.28
C ILE A 331 5.07 16.32 7.94
N MET A 332 4.05 15.52 7.62
CA MET A 332 4.20 14.08 7.40
C MET A 332 4.03 13.70 5.93
N GLY A 333 4.97 12.92 5.39
CA GLY A 333 4.89 12.38 4.05
C GLY A 333 3.91 11.21 3.92
N THR A 334 3.12 11.20 2.84
CA THR A 334 2.24 10.08 2.48
C THR A 334 2.37 9.76 0.98
N PRO A 335 2.09 8.52 0.55
CA PRO A 335 2.19 8.18 -0.87
C PRO A 335 1.12 8.81 -1.75
N GLY A 336 -0.08 9.05 -1.21
CA GLY A 336 -1.18 9.67 -1.94
C GLY A 336 -2.48 9.67 -1.15
N THR A 337 -3.41 10.56 -1.48
CA THR A 337 -4.63 10.79 -0.69
C THR A 337 -5.61 9.60 -0.65
N THR A 338 -5.45 8.65 -1.58
CA THR A 338 -6.26 7.43 -1.64
C THR A 338 -5.55 6.21 -1.05
N SER A 339 -4.30 6.35 -0.57
CA SER A 339 -3.51 5.24 -0.01
C SER A 339 -3.92 4.92 1.43
N ILE A 340 -3.79 3.65 1.85
CA ILE A 340 -4.07 3.25 3.23
C ILE A 340 -3.22 4.02 4.24
N GLN A 341 -1.96 4.29 3.90
CA GLN A 341 -1.05 5.06 4.73
C GLN A 341 -1.59 6.48 4.99
N HIS A 342 -2.16 7.12 3.97
CA HIS A 342 -2.77 8.43 4.14
C HIS A 342 -4.03 8.35 5.02
N ILE A 343 -4.92 7.38 4.77
CA ILE A 343 -6.14 7.22 5.56
C ILE A 343 -5.79 6.97 7.05
N GLN A 344 -4.87 6.05 7.32
CA GLN A 344 -4.38 5.74 8.67
C GLN A 344 -3.79 6.96 9.37
N LEU A 345 -2.95 7.74 8.69
CA LEU A 345 -2.38 8.96 9.27
C LEU A 345 -3.46 9.98 9.65
N LEU A 346 -4.47 10.15 8.80
CA LEU A 346 -5.57 11.08 9.08
C LEU A 346 -6.49 10.56 10.21
N THR A 347 -6.69 9.25 10.30
CA THR A 347 -7.38 8.61 11.43
C THR A 347 -6.64 8.87 12.75
N LEU A 348 -5.31 8.67 12.80
CA LEU A 348 -4.49 9.01 13.98
C LEU A 348 -4.64 10.49 14.35
N ALA A 349 -4.53 11.39 13.37
CA ALA A 349 -4.67 12.83 13.61
C ALA A 349 -6.01 13.19 14.25
N LYS A 350 -7.08 12.50 13.83
CA LYS A 350 -8.41 12.69 14.40
C LYS A 350 -8.50 12.20 15.84
N GLU A 351 -7.96 11.01 16.16
CA GLU A 351 -7.91 10.49 17.53
C GLU A 351 -7.09 11.38 18.48
N LEU A 352 -6.04 12.01 17.95
CA LEU A 352 -5.24 13.02 18.63
C LEU A 352 -6.02 14.34 18.84
N GLY A 353 -7.18 14.53 18.21
CA GLY A 353 -7.95 15.77 18.22
C GLY A 353 -7.31 16.91 17.42
N LEU A 354 -6.45 16.57 16.45
CA LEU A 354 -5.77 17.53 15.59
C LEU A 354 -6.59 17.81 14.32
N LYS A 355 -6.43 19.03 13.79
CA LYS A 355 -6.83 19.34 12.41
C LYS A 355 -5.82 18.72 11.45
N THR A 356 -6.23 18.48 10.22
CA THR A 356 -5.34 18.01 9.15
C THR A 356 -5.33 19.01 8.01
N ALA A 357 -4.16 19.29 7.44
CA ALA A 357 -4.02 20.18 6.30
C ALA A 357 -2.87 19.76 5.37
N MET A 358 -3.06 19.93 4.06
CA MET A 358 -1.95 19.78 3.12
C MET A 358 -0.96 20.92 3.33
N TYR A 359 0.33 20.61 3.48
CA TYR A 359 1.37 21.61 3.68
C TYR A 359 1.62 22.42 2.41
N THR A 360 1.68 23.74 2.56
CA THR A 360 2.14 24.69 1.55
C THR A 360 3.46 25.30 2.00
N ILE A 361 4.49 25.19 1.15
CA ILE A 361 5.85 25.68 1.45
C ILE A 361 5.80 27.14 1.96
N GLY A 362 6.39 27.34 3.14
CA GLY A 362 6.50 28.65 3.78
C GLY A 362 5.29 29.06 4.62
N GLU A 363 4.24 28.23 4.73
CA GLU A 363 3.15 28.51 5.65
C GLU A 363 3.57 28.36 7.12
N ALA A 364 2.93 29.14 7.99
CA ALA A 364 3.15 29.03 9.43
C ALA A 364 2.44 27.79 9.99
N LEU A 365 3.22 26.94 10.66
CA LEU A 365 2.72 25.72 11.28
C LEU A 365 2.00 26.01 12.59
N LYS A 366 0.86 25.36 12.80
CA LYS A 366 0.06 25.47 14.02
C LYS A 366 0.17 24.20 14.86
N SER A 367 0.25 24.35 16.17
CA SER A 367 0.34 23.22 17.10
C SER A 367 -0.94 22.39 17.20
N ASP A 368 -2.07 22.88 16.70
CA ASP A 368 -3.35 22.16 16.66
C ASP A 368 -3.61 21.43 15.33
N THR A 369 -2.60 21.40 14.45
CA THR A 369 -2.73 20.88 13.08
C THR A 369 -1.59 19.90 12.76
N LEU A 370 -1.92 18.70 12.27
CA LEU A 370 -0.98 17.80 11.61
C LEU A 370 -0.98 18.13 10.11
N TYR A 371 0.19 18.42 9.57
CA TYR A 371 0.34 18.73 8.16
C TYR A 371 0.77 17.49 7.39
N TYR A 372 0.41 17.43 6.10
CA TYR A 372 0.84 16.34 5.23
C TYR A 372 1.30 16.81 3.85
N VAL A 373 2.20 16.03 3.25
CA VAL A 373 2.61 16.11 1.84
C VAL A 373 2.26 14.77 1.18
N THR A 374 1.94 14.79 -0.12
CA THR A 374 1.54 13.60 -0.89
C THR A 374 2.55 13.28 -1.99
N ASN A 375 2.35 12.15 -2.68
CA ASN A 375 3.22 11.66 -3.75
C ASN A 375 4.64 11.29 -3.29
N LEU A 376 4.82 10.96 -2.01
CA LEU A 376 6.08 10.41 -1.49
C LEU A 376 5.98 8.88 -1.46
N SER A 377 6.16 8.26 -2.62
CA SER A 377 5.94 6.82 -2.84
C SER A 377 7.19 5.95 -2.80
N ASN A 378 8.37 6.54 -2.58
CA ASN A 378 9.62 5.81 -2.45
C ASN A 378 10.66 6.61 -1.65
N PHE A 379 11.71 5.91 -1.22
CA PHE A 379 12.82 6.47 -0.47
C PHE A 379 13.44 7.72 -1.12
N GLN A 380 13.67 7.70 -2.43
CA GLN A 380 14.32 8.81 -3.13
C GLN A 380 13.52 10.10 -3.04
N LEU A 381 12.19 10.01 -3.16
CA LEU A 381 11.28 11.16 -3.00
C LEU A 381 11.29 11.68 -1.57
N ILE A 382 11.31 10.78 -0.58
CA ILE A 382 11.36 11.11 0.86
C ILE A 382 12.63 11.89 1.20
N ILE A 383 13.81 11.35 0.86
CA ILE A 383 15.08 12.01 1.24
C ILE A 383 15.29 13.35 0.52
N THR A 384 14.69 13.54 -0.66
CA THR A 384 14.78 14.82 -1.39
C THR A 384 13.83 15.89 -0.85
N ASP A 385 12.78 15.51 -0.12
CA ASP A 385 11.82 16.47 0.41
C ASP A 385 12.29 17.01 1.76
N VAL A 386 12.89 18.20 1.74
CA VAL A 386 13.43 18.87 2.94
C VAL A 386 12.35 19.45 3.87
N SER A 387 11.07 19.38 3.50
CA SER A 387 9.99 19.95 4.30
C SER A 387 9.42 19.00 5.35
N ILE A 388 9.52 17.69 5.13
CA ILE A 388 8.91 16.68 6.00
C ILE A 388 9.71 16.46 7.29
N ASN A 389 8.98 16.18 8.37
CA ASN A 389 9.51 15.77 9.67
C ASN A 389 9.39 14.25 9.91
N GLY A 390 8.88 13.52 8.93
CA GLY A 390 8.54 12.11 9.06
C GLY A 390 7.52 11.71 7.99
N GLY A 391 6.94 10.54 8.13
CA GLY A 391 5.90 10.07 7.23
C GLY A 391 5.42 8.67 7.56
N ILE A 392 4.62 8.14 6.64
CA ILE A 392 4.12 6.78 6.66
C ILE A 392 4.26 6.21 5.25
N ILE A 393 4.87 5.02 5.12
CA ILE A 393 5.11 4.38 3.83
C ILE A 393 5.10 2.85 3.95
N TRP A 394 4.85 2.17 2.83
CA TRP A 394 4.85 0.71 2.75
C TRP A 394 6.25 0.11 2.61
N GLU A 395 6.34 -1.17 2.91
CA GLU A 395 7.51 -2.01 2.72
C GLU A 395 7.78 -2.36 1.24
N PRO A 396 9.03 -2.33 0.76
CA PRO A 396 10.25 -2.27 1.56
C PRO A 396 10.82 -0.84 1.68
N GLN A 397 10.08 0.17 1.23
CA GLN A 397 10.54 1.55 1.27
C GLN A 397 10.69 2.04 2.70
N PHE A 398 9.84 1.55 3.62
CA PHE A 398 9.95 1.83 5.04
C PHE A 398 11.30 1.36 5.61
N GLN A 399 11.68 0.09 5.43
CA GLN A 399 13.00 -0.38 5.87
C GLN A 399 14.14 0.47 5.33
N ARG A 400 14.07 0.84 4.05
CA ARG A 400 15.10 1.69 3.45
C ARG A 400 15.18 3.06 4.10
N VAL A 401 14.04 3.68 4.43
CA VAL A 401 14.01 4.96 5.16
C VAL A 401 14.69 4.84 6.52
N ILE A 402 14.43 3.78 7.28
CA ILE A 402 15.01 3.62 8.62
C ILE A 402 16.49 3.21 8.57
N GLN A 403 16.93 2.49 7.53
CA GLN A 403 18.28 1.92 7.46
C GLN A 403 19.30 2.77 6.67
N GLU A 404 18.88 3.57 5.68
CA GLU A 404 19.77 4.36 4.81
C GLU A 404 19.75 5.87 5.06
N SER A 405 18.89 6.37 5.96
CA SER A 405 18.78 7.80 6.26
C SER A 405 19.99 8.38 6.96
#